data_AF-A0A838RLP3-F1
#
_entry.id   AF-A0A838RLP3-F1
#
_cell.length_a   1.000
_cell.length_b   1.000
_cell.length_c   1.000
_cell.angle_alpha   90.00
_cell.angle_beta   90.00
_cell.angle_gamma   90.00
#
_symmetry.space_group_name_H-M   'P 1'
#
loop_
_entity.id
_entity.type
_entity.pdbx_description
1 polymer ?
#
loop_
_entity_poly.entity_id
_entity_poly.type
_entity_poly.pdbx_seq_one_letter_code
_entity_poly.pdbx_strand_id
1 'polypeptide(L)' 'MSDIYQFDPIDPQLTALTQQLTPGQRVRRLLGARAIVAGLIRGRLRREYPDLSAREINLKVLEELEYAPPPPR' A
#
# COMPACT_ATOMS: atom_id res chain seq x y z
N MET A 1 20.69 -13.90 -28.39
CA MET A 1 21.07 -12.92 -27.36
C MET A 1 19.80 -12.62 -26.58
N SER A 2 19.54 -13.41 -25.55
CA SER A 2 18.32 -13.35 -24.75
C SER A 2 18.64 -12.51 -23.52
N ASP A 3 18.18 -11.27 -23.51
CA ASP A 3 18.34 -10.38 -22.37
C ASP A 3 17.37 -10.85 -21.28
N ILE A 4 17.90 -11.43 -20.21
CA ILE A 4 17.11 -11.89 -19.08
C ILE A 4 16.76 -10.63 -18.29
N TYR A 5 15.51 -10.18 -18.38
CA TYR A 5 15.02 -9.05 -17.59
C TYR A 5 15.13 -9.40 -16.10
N GLN A 6 16.20 -8.94 -15.45
CA GLN A 6 16.41 -9.09 -14.03
C GLN A 6 15.65 -7.97 -13.32
N PHE A 7 14.62 -8.34 -12.57
CA PHE A 7 13.88 -7.41 -11.73
C PHE A 7 14.84 -6.81 -10.69
N ASP A 8 15.19 -5.54 -10.85
CA ASP A 8 15.91 -4.78 -9.84
C ASP A 8 14.88 -4.28 -8.81
N PRO A 9 14.94 -4.72 -7.54
CA PRO A 9 14.03 -4.25 -6.50
C PRO A 9 14.21 -2.75 -6.19
N ILE A 10 15.34 -2.16 -6.60
CA ILE A 10 15.62 -0.73 -6.45
C ILE A 10 15.44 -0.07 -7.81
N ASP A 11 14.34 0.69 -7.97
CA ASP A 11 14.20 1.58 -9.11
C ASP A 11 14.99 2.89 -8.82
N PRO A 12 16.10 3.15 -9.53
CA PRO A 12 16.94 4.32 -9.28
C PRO A 12 16.23 5.63 -9.63
N GLN A 13 15.32 5.61 -10.62
CA GLN A 13 14.55 6.79 -11.03
C GLN A 13 13.52 7.13 -9.96
N LEU A 14 12.79 6.11 -9.48
CA LEU A 14 11.85 6.26 -8.38
C LEU A 14 12.56 6.74 -7.11
N THR A 15 13.74 6.20 -6.81
CA THR A 15 14.56 6.63 -5.67
C THR A 15 14.91 8.11 -5.77
N ALA A 16 15.45 8.55 -6.92
CA ALA A 16 15.81 9.93 -7.16
C ALA A 16 14.62 10.90 -7.05
N LEU A 17 13.46 10.52 -7.60
CA LEU A 17 12.22 11.31 -7.50
C LEU A 17 11.73 11.41 -6.05
N THR A 18 11.89 10.34 -5.27
CA THR A 18 11.41 10.30 -3.87
C THR A 18 12.34 11.09 -2.94
N GLN A 19 13.64 11.17 -3.25
CA GLN A 19 14.62 11.98 -2.52
C GLN A 19 14.35 13.49 -2.63
N GLN A 20 13.79 13.94 -3.75
CA GLN A 20 13.45 15.36 -3.98
C GLN A 20 12.21 15.83 -3.21
N LEU A 21 11.44 14.91 -2.61
CA LEU A 21 10.23 15.26 -1.87
C LEU A 21 10.58 15.87 -0.51
N THR A 22 9.92 16.96 -0.14
CA THR A 22 9.91 17.47 1.23
C THR A 22 9.30 16.44 2.20
N PRO A 23 9.59 16.51 3.51
CA PRO A 23 8.96 15.63 4.50
C PRO A 23 7.43 15.58 4.39
N GLY A 24 6.77 16.73 4.23
CA GLY A 24 5.32 16.80 4.07
C GLY A 24 4.79 16.18 2.77
N GLN A 25 5.55 16.25 1.66
CA GLN A 25 5.20 15.55 0.43
C GLN A 25 5.37 14.04 0.55
N ARG A 26 6.40 13.57 1.27
CA ARG A 26 6.58 12.13 1.58
C ARG A 26 5.40 11.59 2.39
N VAL A 27 4.98 12.30 3.44
CA VAL A 27 3.82 11.91 4.25
C VAL A 27 2.54 11.86 3.40
N ARG A 28 2.29 12.89 2.59
CA ARG A 28 1.11 12.90 1.69
C ARG A 28 1.10 11.72 0.72
N ARG A 29 2.26 11.39 0.14
CA ARG A 29 2.39 10.23 -0.75
C ARG A 29 2.09 8.92 -0.03
N LEU A 30 2.63 8.73 1.18
CA LEU A 30 2.37 7.54 2.00
C LEU A 30 0.90 7.43 2.39
N LEU A 31 0.26 8.53 2.76
CA LEU A 31 -1.18 8.56 3.06
C LEU A 31 -2.02 8.20 1.83
N GLY A 32 -1.66 8.72 0.65
CA GLY A 32 -2.31 8.35 -0.61
C GLY A 32 -2.18 6.86 -0.93
N ALA A 33 -0.97 6.31 -0.81
CA ALA A 33 -0.74 4.87 -0.99
C ALA A 33 -1.56 4.03 0.01
N ARG A 34 -1.59 4.43 1.29
CA ARG A 34 -2.39 3.75 2.33
C ARG A 34 -3.88 3.77 2.01
N ALA A 35 -4.41 4.88 1.50
CA ALA A 35 -5.81 4.98 1.10
C ALA A 35 -6.16 4.02 -0.05
N ILE A 36 -5.27 3.87 -1.04
CA ILE A 36 -5.44 2.89 -2.13
C ILE A 36 -5.49 1.47 -1.59
N VAL A 37 -4.49 1.08 -0.78
CA VAL A 37 -4.42 -0.25 -0.18
C VAL A 37 -5.67 -0.56 0.65
N ALA A 38 -6.08 0.38 1.51
CA ALA A 38 -7.29 0.24 2.32
C ALA A 38 -8.56 0.08 1.46
N GLY A 39 -8.64 0.80 0.32
CA GLY A 39 -9.73 0.68 -0.64
C GLY A 39 -9.80 -0.71 -1.29
N LEU A 40 -8.65 -1.26 -1.69
CA LEU A 40 -8.55 -2.61 -2.27
C LEU A 40 -8.95 -3.69 -1.27
N ILE A 41 -8.43 -3.61 -0.04
CA ILE A 41 -8.79 -4.51 1.06
C ILE A 41 -10.29 -4.47 1.31
N ARG A 42 -10.86 -3.26 1.46
CA ARG A 42 -12.30 -3.06 1.67
C ARG A 42 -13.13 -3.67 0.54
N GLY A 43 -12.69 -3.49 -0.70
CA GLY A 43 -13.36 -4.07 -1.87
C GLY A 43 -13.36 -5.60 -1.87
N ARG A 44 -12.26 -6.23 -1.45
CA ARG A 44 -12.19 -7.68 -1.25
C ARG A 44 -13.10 -8.13 -0.12
N LEU A 45 -13.01 -7.50 1.04
CA LEU A 45 -13.79 -7.87 2.23
C LEU A 45 -15.30 -7.74 2.02
N ARG A 46 -15.77 -6.75 1.25
CA ARG A 46 -17.20 -6.64 0.91
C ARG A 46 -17.72 -7.80 0.05
N ARG A 47 -16.86 -8.43 -0.75
CA ARG A 47 -17.23 -9.61 -1.54
C ARG A 47 -17.21 -10.88 -0.70
N GLU A 48 -16.26 -10.98 0.23
CA GLU A 48 -16.09 -12.14 1.11
C GLU A 48 -17.13 -12.16 2.26
N TYR A 49 -17.52 -10.99 2.74
CA TYR A 49 -18.46 -10.81 3.84
C TYR A 49 -19.62 -9.88 3.44
N PRO A 50 -20.55 -10.34 2.59
CA PRO A 50 -21.63 -9.51 2.08
C PRO A 50 -22.62 -9.06 3.18
N ASP A 51 -22.74 -9.84 4.25
CA ASP A 51 -23.68 -9.58 5.36
C ASP A 51 -23.14 -8.59 6.41
N LEU A 52 -21.83 -8.28 6.36
CA LEU A 52 -21.23 -7.36 7.32
C LEU A 52 -21.56 -5.92 7.00
N SER A 53 -21.87 -5.16 8.05
CA SER A 53 -22.06 -3.72 7.96
C SER A 53 -20.77 -3.01 7.55
N ALA A 54 -20.90 -1.78 7.04
CA ALA A 54 -19.74 -0.94 6.70
C ALA A 54 -18.78 -0.73 7.88
N ARG A 55 -19.30 -0.70 9.11
CA ARG A 55 -18.49 -0.56 10.33
C ARG A 55 -17.65 -1.81 10.58
N GLU A 56 -18.24 -2.98 10.48
CA GLU A 56 -17.54 -4.27 10.69
C GLU A 56 -16.49 -4.50 9.60
N ILE A 57 -16.81 -4.17 8.35
CA ILE A 57 -15.84 -4.15 7.27
C ILE A 57 -14.67 -3.21 7.58
N ASN A 58 -14.93 -2.01 8.13
CA ASN A 58 -13.86 -1.08 8.47
C ASN A 58 -12.94 -1.61 9.58
N LEU A 59 -13.49 -2.33 10.57
CA LEU A 59 -12.68 -2.99 11.61
C LEU A 59 -11.77 -4.05 11.01
N LYS A 60 -12.28 -4.89 10.09
CA LYS A 60 -11.47 -5.88 9.37
C LYS A 60 -10.38 -5.24 8.49
N VAL A 61 -10.66 -4.10 7.86
CA VAL A 61 -9.64 -3.34 7.12
C VAL A 61 -8.51 -2.89 8.06
N LEU A 62 -8.83 -2.42 9.27
CA LEU A 62 -7.83 -2.01 10.24
C LEU A 62 -6.99 -3.20 10.71
N GLU A 63 -7.63 -4.33 11.01
CA GLU A 63 -6.97 -5.58 11.38
C GLU A 63 -5.93 -5.98 10.32
N GLU A 64 -6.31 -6.03 9.04
CA GLU A 64 -5.36 -6.37 7.96
C GLU A 64 -4.21 -5.37 7.80
N LEU A 65 -4.47 -4.08 8.03
CA LEU A 65 -3.43 -3.04 7.95
C LEU A 65 -2.46 -3.08 9.14
N GLU A 66 -2.86 -3.65 10.28
CA GLU A 66 -2.02 -3.87 11.46
C GLU A 66 -1.14 -5.12 11.33
N TYR A 67 -1.59 -6.13 10.57
CA TYR A 67 -0.79 -7.33 10.26
C TYR A 67 0.35 -7.10 9.27
N ALA A 68 0.43 -5.93 8.61
CA ALA A 68 1.54 -5.61 7.73
C ALA A 68 2.83 -5.49 8.54
N PRO A 69 3.89 -6.28 8.24
CA PRO A 69 5.15 -6.15 8.95
C PRO A 69 5.70 -4.73 8.82
N PRO A 70 6.35 -4.19 9.87
CA PRO A 70 6.93 -2.86 9.81
C PRO A 70 7.93 -2.78 8.63
N PRO A 71 8.08 -1.61 7.99
CA PRO A 71 9.05 -1.45 6.92
C PRO A 71 10.45 -1.86 7.42
N PRO A 72 11.27 -2.52 6.59
CA PRO A 72 12.64 -2.86 6.96
C PRO A 72 13.39 -1.59 7.37
N ARG A 73 14.11 -1.66 8.49
CA ARG A 73 14.95 -0.57 9.02
C ARG A 73 16.25 -0.45 8.24
#